data_AF-A0A3D1R1I5-F1
#
_entry.id   AF-A0A3D1R1I5-F1
#
_cell.length_a   1.000
_cell.length_b   1.000
_cell.length_c   1.000
_cell.angle_alpha   90.00
_cell.angle_beta   90.00
_cell.angle_gamma   90.00
#
_symmetry.space_group_name_H-M   'P 1'
#
loop_
_entity.id
_entity.type
_entity.pdbx_description
1 polymer ?
#
loop_
_entity_poly.entity_id
_entity_poly.type
_entity_poly.pdbx_seq_one_letter_code
_entity_poly.pdbx_strand_id
1 'polypeptide(L)' 'EVDPAERERETRLRDWRRAEARRRGVPTQVVLPARALEHLKRDGAADLDSVPQLGSKRARLYGERLRALCAGR' A
#
# COMPACT_ATOMS: atom_id res chain seq x y z
N GLU A 1 -14.30 -14.61 7.73
CA GLU A 1 -13.56 -15.07 6.54
C GLU A 1 -13.01 -13.84 5.83
N VAL A 2 -11.75 -13.85 5.38
CA VAL A 2 -11.15 -12.69 4.69
C VAL A 2 -11.49 -12.76 3.20
N ASP A 3 -12.05 -11.69 2.66
CA ASP A 3 -12.44 -11.55 1.25
C ASP A 3 -11.26 -11.91 0.33
N PRO A 4 -11.45 -12.75 -0.70
CA PRO A 4 -10.42 -13.05 -1.70
C PRO A 4 -9.77 -11.79 -2.31
N ALA A 5 -10.55 -10.75 -2.60
CA ALA A 5 -10.05 -9.49 -3.13
C ALA A 5 -9.15 -8.75 -2.12
N GLU A 6 -9.46 -8.83 -0.83
CA GLU A 6 -8.59 -8.30 0.23
C GLU A 6 -7.25 -9.03 0.27
N ARG A 7 -7.26 -10.38 0.19
CA ARG A 7 -6.03 -11.19 0.16
C ARG A 7 -5.17 -10.92 -1.08
N GLU A 8 -5.79 -10.73 -2.24
CA GLU A 8 -5.09 -10.38 -3.48
C GLU A 8 -4.47 -8.98 -3.42
N ARG A 9 -5.19 -7.99 -2.87
CA ARG A 9 -4.64 -6.65 -2.63
C ARG A 9 -3.48 -6.72 -1.64
N GLU A 10 -3.64 -7.45 -0.54
CA GLU A 10 -2.61 -7.62 0.48
C GLU A 10 -1.31 -8.18 -0.11
N THR A 11 -1.41 -9.25 -0.91
CA THR A 11 -0.25 -9.88 -1.56
C THR A 11 0.51 -8.87 -2.42
N ARG A 12 -0.20 -8.18 -3.32
CA ARG A 12 0.40 -7.18 -4.22
C ARG A 12 1.05 -6.01 -3.48
N LEU A 13 0.39 -5.50 -2.43
CA LEU A 13 0.92 -4.44 -1.58
C LEU A 13 2.19 -4.89 -0.83
N ARG A 14 2.20 -6.11 -0.30
CA ARG A 14 3.36 -6.66 0.42
C ARG A 14 4.56 -6.88 -0.50
N ASP A 15 4.32 -7.43 -1.68
CA ASP A 15 5.38 -7.71 -2.64
C ASP A 15 6.00 -6.43 -3.19
N TRP A 16 5.17 -5.45 -3.57
CA TRP A 16 5.65 -4.14 -3.95
C TRP A 16 6.43 -3.46 -2.82
N ARG A 17 5.91 -3.47 -1.59
CA ARG A 17 6.57 -2.85 -0.43
C ARG A 17 7.96 -3.45 -0.20
N ARG A 18 8.12 -4.77 -0.31
CA ARG A 18 9.42 -5.45 -0.17
C ARG A 18 10.38 -5.08 -1.30
N ALA A 19 9.90 -5.11 -2.55
CA ALA A 19 10.72 -4.78 -3.71
C ALA A 19 11.22 -3.34 -3.67
N GLU A 20 10.34 -2.39 -3.33
CA GLU A 20 10.66 -0.97 -3.24
C GLU A 20 11.60 -0.66 -2.06
N ALA A 21 11.39 -1.31 -0.92
CA ALA A 21 12.27 -1.20 0.25
C ALA A 21 13.69 -1.67 -0.09
N ARG A 22 13.81 -2.83 -0.75
CA ARG A 22 15.09 -3.36 -1.23
C ARG A 22 15.76 -2.43 -2.25
N ARG A 23 14.99 -1.94 -3.24
CA ARG A 23 15.48 -1.02 -4.28
C ARG A 23 16.06 0.27 -3.68
N ARG A 24 15.45 0.77 -2.61
CA ARG A 24 15.86 2.02 -1.95
C ARG A 24 16.85 1.82 -0.79
N GLY A 25 17.12 0.59 -0.37
CA GLY A 25 17.94 0.31 0.81
C GLY A 25 17.34 0.84 2.11
N VAL A 26 16.01 0.85 2.23
CA VAL A 26 15.29 1.39 3.42
C VAL A 26 14.40 0.33 4.06
N PRO A 27 14.05 0.46 5.35
CA PRO A 27 13.06 -0.40 5.98
C PRO A 27 11.68 -0.31 5.30
N THR A 28 10.93 -1.42 5.28
CA THR A 28 9.59 -1.48 4.65
C THR A 28 8.60 -0.45 5.19
N GLN A 29 8.70 -0.09 6.47
CA GLN A 29 7.88 0.96 7.10
C GLN A 29 8.12 2.35 6.50
N VAL A 30 9.30 2.62 5.94
CA VAL A 30 9.60 3.89 5.24
C VAL A 30 8.88 3.96 3.89
N VAL A 31 8.63 2.81 3.26
CA VAL A 31 7.88 2.73 1.99
C VAL A 31 6.39 2.78 2.26
N LEU A 32 5.88 1.80 3.02
CA LEU A 32 4.46 1.67 3.35
C LEU A 32 4.31 1.11 4.78
N PRO A 33 3.91 1.94 5.76
CA PRO A 33 3.65 1.51 7.12
C PRO A 33 2.62 0.39 7.20
N ALA A 34 2.72 -0.45 8.24
CA ALA A 34 1.80 -1.56 8.43
C ALA A 34 0.34 -1.10 8.50
N ARG A 35 0.04 -0.02 9.23
CA ARG A 35 -1.35 0.50 9.34
C ARG A 35 -1.90 0.99 8.01
N ALA A 36 -1.07 1.62 7.18
CA ALA A 36 -1.47 2.02 5.84
C ALA A 36 -1.77 0.80 4.97
N LEU A 37 -0.93 -0.24 5.01
CA LEU A 37 -1.16 -1.49 4.27
C LEU A 37 -2.47 -2.18 4.71
N GLU A 38 -2.72 -2.28 6.02
CA GLU A 38 -3.94 -2.90 6.55
C GLU A 38 -5.20 -2.14 6.13
N HIS A 39 -5.15 -0.81 6.05
CA HIS A 39 -6.25 -0.02 5.51
C HIS A 39 -6.41 -0.26 4.01
N LEU A 40 -5.33 -0.15 3.22
CA LEU A 40 -5.39 -0.28 1.76
C LEU A 40 -5.85 -1.66 1.28
N LYS A 41 -5.54 -2.73 2.00
CA LYS A 41 -6.02 -4.08 1.65
C LYS A 41 -7.53 -4.21 1.85
N ARG A 42 -8.07 -3.60 2.91
CA ARG A 42 -9.50 -3.67 3.26
C ARG A 42 -10.33 -2.68 2.44
N ASP A 43 -9.89 -1.42 2.42
CA ASP A 43 -10.67 -0.27 1.97
C ASP A 43 -10.24 0.22 0.57
N GLY A 44 -9.11 -0.27 0.04
CA GLY A 44 -8.57 0.19 -1.25
C GLY A 44 -7.85 1.54 -1.15
N ALA A 45 -7.67 2.20 -2.29
CA ALA A 45 -6.88 3.45 -2.42
C ALA A 45 -7.67 4.60 -3.06
N ALA A 46 -9.01 4.60 -2.89
CA ALA A 46 -9.88 5.64 -3.45
C ALA A 46 -9.56 7.02 -2.87
N ASP A 47 -9.40 7.08 -1.55
CA ASP A 47 -8.96 8.25 -0.81
C ASP A 47 -7.66 7.92 -0.06
N LEU A 48 -6.57 8.59 -0.42
CA LEU A 48 -5.26 8.38 0.21
C LEU A 48 -5.05 9.27 1.44
N ASP A 49 -5.82 10.33 1.59
CA ASP A 49 -5.72 11.26 2.72
C ASP A 49 -6.30 10.65 4.00
N SER A 50 -7.28 9.74 3.89
CA SER A 50 -7.79 8.95 5.02
C SER A 50 -6.91 7.76 5.41
N VAL A 51 -5.86 7.44 4.64
CA VAL A 51 -5.02 6.27 4.93
C VAL A 51 -4.11 6.54 6.14
N PRO A 52 -4.26 5.77 7.23
CA PRO A 52 -3.54 6.03 8.47
C PRO A 52 -2.04 5.91 8.29
N GLN A 53 -1.32 6.88 8.81
CA GLN A 53 0.15 6.97 8.79
C GLN A 53 0.75 7.06 7.38
N LEU A 54 -0.03 7.17 6.30
CA LEU A 54 0.51 7.35 4.94
C LEU A 54 1.16 8.73 4.80
N GLY A 55 0.43 9.78 5.14
CA GLY A 55 0.90 11.16 5.05
C GLY A 55 1.06 11.64 3.61
N SER A 56 0.92 12.96 3.42
CA SER A 56 0.90 13.62 2.11
C SER A 56 2.13 13.34 1.25
N LYS A 57 3.32 13.26 1.85
CA LYS A 57 4.57 12.95 1.11
C LYS A 57 4.51 11.59 0.42
N ARG A 58 4.06 10.54 1.10
CA ARG A 58 3.98 9.20 0.49
C ARG A 58 2.76 9.06 -0.41
N ALA A 59 1.64 9.70 -0.08
CA ALA A 59 0.50 9.79 -0.99
C ALA A 59 0.91 10.41 -2.35
N ARG A 60 1.72 11.46 -2.34
CA ARG A 60 2.27 12.07 -3.57
C ARG A 60 3.27 11.16 -4.30
N LEU A 61 4.19 10.52 -3.57
CA LEU A 61 5.23 9.68 -4.19
C LEU A 61 4.69 8.35 -4.74
N TYR A 62 3.72 7.76 -4.07
CA TYR A 62 3.28 6.38 -4.32
C TYR A 62 1.81 6.26 -4.70
N GLY A 63 1.04 7.35 -4.74
CA GLY A 63 -0.41 7.28 -4.86
C GLY A 63 -0.90 6.58 -6.12
N GLU A 64 -0.31 6.85 -7.28
CA GLU A 64 -0.67 6.16 -8.53
C GLU A 64 -0.37 4.66 -8.44
N ARG A 65 0.79 4.31 -7.89
CA ARG A 65 1.20 2.91 -7.72
C ARG A 65 0.28 2.17 -6.74
N LEU A 66 -0.08 2.79 -5.62
CA LEU A 66 -1.01 2.23 -4.63
C LEU A 66 -2.40 2.02 -5.25
N ARG A 67 -2.89 2.98 -6.05
CA ARG A 67 -4.16 2.84 -6.78
C ARG A 67 -4.15 1.66 -7.75
N ALA A 68 -3.09 1.51 -8.54
CA ALA A 68 -2.94 0.38 -9.46
C ALA A 68 -2.96 -0.97 -8.71
N LEU A 69 -2.14 -1.08 -7.65
CA LEU A 69 -2.05 -2.27 -6.81
C LEU A 69 -3.38 -2.62 -6.13
N CYS A 70 -4.17 -1.63 -5.71
CA CYS A 70 -5.50 -1.88 -5.16
C CYS A 70 -6.54 -2.24 -6.25
N ALA A 71 -6.40 -1.72 -7.47
CA ALA A 71 -7.39 -1.83 -8.54
C ALA A 71 -7.32 -3.11 -9.38
N GLY A 72 -6.32 -3.96 -9.20
CA GLY A 72 -6.19 -5.17 -10.06
C GLY A 72 -5.21 -5.03 -11.23
N ARG A 73 -4.58 -3.86 -11.40
CA ARG A 73 -3.89 -3.48 -12.66
C ARG A 73 -2.40 -3.25 -12.47
#